data_AF-C5BSP5-F1
#
_entry.id   AF-C5BSP5-F1
#
_cell.length_a   1.000
_cell.length_b   1.000
_cell.length_c   1.000
_cell.angle_alpha   90.00
_cell.angle_beta   90.00
_cell.angle_gamma   90.00
#
_symmetry.space_group_name_H-M   'P 1'
#
loop_
_entity.id
_entity.type
_entity.pdbx_description
1 polymer ?
#
loop_
_entity_poly.entity_id
_entity_poly.type
_entity_poly.pdbx_seq_one_letter_code
_entity_poly.pdbx_strand_id
1 'polypeptide(L)'
;MKPPEFDEKNWKPVPRVQEWPVYQPEAIPTDWKLITTTYEKRGSSDYDWKFYFHQEILIIHRYLDTISPFSGTPIRHIEQYEFPIQGARWFVDNIKRFFLKPGEPGALPAHKFSLAEYCGDEKLGISRLVDCYARTPGYCLKNQSRCEHPDQDLCQCFDMSDEALFKEGGYLALFTDIAERYERGELEEKP
;
A
#
# COMPACT_ATOMS: atom_id res chain seq x y z
N MET A 1 -16.78 -27.80 10.90
CA MET A 1 -16.70 -26.74 11.94
C MET A 1 -17.90 -25.84 11.78
N LYS A 2 -18.50 -25.35 12.88
CA LYS A 2 -19.44 -24.24 12.79
C LYS A 2 -18.65 -22.98 12.39
N PRO A 3 -19.18 -22.12 11.49
CA PRO A 3 -18.62 -20.80 11.27
C PRO A 3 -18.56 -20.03 12.60
N PRO A 4 -17.55 -19.18 12.82
CA PRO A 4 -17.58 -18.26 13.94
C PRO A 4 -18.84 -17.39 13.85
N GLU A 5 -19.54 -17.24 14.97
CA GLU A 5 -20.67 -16.30 15.06
C GLU A 5 -20.12 -14.88 15.12
N PHE A 6 -20.76 -13.96 14.40
CA PHE A 6 -20.38 -12.56 14.42
C PHE A 6 -20.75 -11.95 15.77
N ASP A 7 -19.75 -11.43 16.48
CA ASP A 7 -19.95 -10.77 17.77
C ASP A 7 -20.26 -9.29 17.58
N GLU A 8 -21.55 -8.98 17.40
CA GLU A 8 -22.04 -7.60 17.26
C GLU A 8 -21.66 -6.69 18.44
N LYS A 9 -21.51 -7.25 19.65
CA LYS A 9 -21.26 -6.46 20.86
C LYS A 9 -19.83 -5.94 20.93
N ASN A 10 -18.88 -6.74 20.41
CA ASN A 10 -17.47 -6.40 20.39
C ASN A 10 -16.98 -5.87 19.03
N TRP A 11 -17.82 -5.96 17.99
CA TRP A 11 -17.48 -5.39 16.70
C TRP A 11 -17.48 -3.86 16.75
N LYS A 12 -16.35 -3.26 16.39
CA LYS A 12 -16.21 -1.82 16.18
C LYS A 12 -15.81 -1.59 14.73
N PRO A 13 -16.56 -0.79 13.96
CA PRO A 13 -16.13 -0.43 12.61
C PRO A 13 -14.79 0.29 12.67
N VAL A 14 -13.97 0.08 11.64
CA VAL A 14 -12.76 0.88 11.46
C VAL A 14 -13.20 2.30 11.09
N PRO A 15 -12.80 3.34 11.84
CA PRO A 15 -13.11 4.72 11.46
C PRO A 15 -12.60 5.01 10.04
N ARG A 16 -13.48 5.57 9.21
CA ARG A 16 -13.12 6.03 7.86
C ARG A 16 -12.50 7.42 7.96
N VAL A 17 -11.43 7.65 7.20
CA VAL A 17 -10.91 9.00 6.97
C VAL A 17 -11.49 9.54 5.66
N GLN A 18 -11.50 10.87 5.53
CA GLN A 18 -12.01 11.52 4.33
C GLN A 18 -11.24 11.04 3.08
N GLU A 19 -11.99 10.76 2.01
CA GLU A 19 -11.41 10.39 0.72
C GLU A 19 -10.49 11.48 0.19
N TRP A 20 -9.36 11.05 -0.35
CA TRP A 20 -8.47 11.92 -1.11
C TRP A 20 -8.92 11.98 -2.58
N PRO A 21 -8.89 13.16 -3.20
CA PRO A 21 -9.14 13.26 -4.63
C PRO A 21 -8.16 12.38 -5.41
N VAL A 22 -8.67 11.70 -6.43
CA VAL A 22 -7.84 10.96 -7.37
C VAL A 22 -7.35 11.93 -8.43
N TYR A 23 -6.04 12.14 -8.47
CA TYR A 23 -5.47 13.11 -9.39
C TYR A 23 -5.09 12.47 -10.72
N GLN A 24 -5.56 13.10 -11.80
CA GLN A 24 -5.04 12.87 -13.15
C GLN A 24 -3.56 13.27 -13.19
N PRO A 25 -2.72 12.62 -14.02
CA PRO A 25 -1.29 12.93 -14.07
C PRO A 25 -1.00 14.39 -14.44
N GLU A 26 -1.82 15.00 -15.30
CA GLU A 26 -1.74 16.42 -15.66
C GLU A 26 -2.25 17.39 -14.57
N ALA A 27 -2.93 16.87 -13.55
CA ALA A 27 -3.53 17.65 -12.47
C ALA A 27 -2.91 17.32 -11.10
N ILE A 28 -1.77 16.61 -11.06
CA ILE A 28 -1.05 16.35 -9.82
C ILE A 28 -0.68 17.70 -9.18
N PRO A 29 -1.02 17.93 -7.90
CA PRO A 29 -0.69 19.16 -7.21
C PRO A 29 0.81 19.46 -7.24
N THR A 30 1.19 20.73 -7.45
CA THR A 30 2.60 21.12 -7.59
C THR A 30 3.39 21.08 -6.28
N ASP A 31 2.70 20.98 -5.16
CA ASP A 31 3.27 20.84 -3.82
C ASP A 31 3.57 19.38 -3.45
N TRP A 32 3.11 18.40 -4.24
CA TRP A 32 3.52 17.01 -4.08
C TRP A 32 5.00 16.84 -4.43
N LYS A 33 5.78 16.39 -3.45
CA LYS A 33 7.22 16.19 -3.62
C LYS A 33 7.49 14.78 -4.10
N LEU A 34 7.98 14.63 -5.32
CA LEU A 34 8.43 13.33 -5.82
C LEU A 34 9.61 12.84 -4.97
N ILE A 35 9.42 11.70 -4.31
CA ILE A 35 10.44 11.00 -3.54
C ILE A 35 11.31 10.17 -4.47
N THR A 36 10.66 9.35 -5.31
CA THR A 36 11.32 8.46 -6.28
C THR A 36 10.32 7.92 -7.31
N THR A 37 10.85 7.27 -8.34
CA THR A 37 10.10 6.46 -9.30
C THR A 37 10.67 5.05 -9.31
N THR A 38 9.82 4.04 -9.23
CA THR A 38 10.22 2.64 -9.36
C THR A 38 9.65 2.02 -10.62
N TYR A 39 10.45 1.16 -11.25
CA TYR A 39 10.02 0.37 -12.39
C TYR A 39 9.92 -1.10 -11.98
N GLU A 40 8.73 -1.66 -12.17
CA GLU A 40 8.45 -3.07 -11.95
C GLU A 40 7.85 -3.67 -13.21
N LYS A 41 8.50 -4.71 -13.74
CA LYS A 41 7.97 -5.46 -14.86
C LYS A 41 7.11 -6.60 -14.33
N ARG A 42 5.82 -6.59 -14.67
CA ARG A 42 4.84 -7.64 -14.32
C ARG A 42 4.36 -8.34 -15.57
N GLY A 43 5.00 -9.46 -15.90
CA GLY A 43 4.73 -10.18 -17.15
C GLY A 43 5.01 -9.31 -18.38
N SER A 44 3.96 -8.97 -19.13
CA SER A 44 4.02 -8.08 -20.30
C SER A 44 3.73 -6.61 -20.00
N SER A 45 3.44 -6.26 -18.74
CA SER A 45 3.07 -4.90 -18.34
C SER A 45 4.19 -4.27 -17.51
N ASP A 46 4.54 -3.04 -17.84
CA ASP A 46 5.46 -2.24 -17.05
C ASP A 46 4.68 -1.33 -16.08
N TYR A 47 5.13 -1.28 -14.84
CA TYR A 47 4.56 -0.46 -13.78
C TYR A 47 5.59 0.56 -13.33
N ASP A 48 5.28 1.85 -13.55
CA ASP A 48 6.11 3.01 -13.22
C ASP A 48 5.52 3.77 -12.01
N TRP A 49 5.60 3.14 -10.84
CA TRP A 49 5.09 3.76 -9.61
C TRP A 49 5.89 5.00 -9.25
N LYS A 50 5.18 6.10 -9.02
CA LYS A 50 5.73 7.35 -8.51
C LYS A 50 5.34 7.49 -7.03
N PHE A 51 6.33 7.73 -6.18
CA PHE A 51 6.15 7.91 -4.75
C PHE A 51 6.26 9.40 -4.44
N TYR A 52 5.20 9.99 -3.88
CA TYR A 52 5.16 11.39 -3.49
C TYR A 52 5.01 11.55 -1.98
N PHE A 53 5.43 12.71 -1.49
CA PHE A 53 5.21 13.18 -0.14
C PHE A 53 4.42 14.49 -0.15
N HIS A 54 3.37 14.56 0.66
CA HIS A 54 2.58 15.77 0.88
C HIS A 54 1.86 15.70 2.23
N GLN A 55 1.97 16.72 3.08
CA GLN A 55 1.27 16.86 4.37
C GLN A 55 1.31 15.59 5.23
N GLU A 56 2.49 15.01 5.42
CA GLU A 56 2.69 13.76 6.16
C GLU A 56 2.04 12.52 5.53
N ILE A 57 1.64 12.59 4.26
CA ILE A 57 1.09 11.47 3.50
C ILE A 57 2.12 10.99 2.48
N LEU A 58 2.34 9.68 2.47
CA LEU A 58 2.98 8.94 1.39
C LEU A 58 1.94 8.57 0.35
N ILE A 59 2.19 8.96 -0.89
CA ILE A 59 1.27 8.74 -2.00
C ILE A 59 1.97 7.88 -3.03
N ILE A 60 1.35 6.78 -3.42
CA ILE A 60 1.83 5.89 -4.46
C ILE A 60 0.90 6.04 -5.65
N HIS A 61 1.41 6.59 -6.75
CA HIS A 61 0.61 6.95 -7.92
C HIS A 61 1.16 6.31 -9.18
N ARG A 62 0.25 5.87 -10.05
CA ARG A 62 0.53 5.42 -11.40
C ARG A 62 -0.65 5.76 -12.30
N TYR A 63 -0.37 5.89 -13.58
CA TYR A 63 -1.40 5.87 -14.60
C TYR A 63 -0.97 5.02 -15.80
N LEU A 64 -1.93 4.49 -16.53
CA LEU A 64 -1.71 3.76 -17.77
C LEU A 64 -2.80 4.12 -18.78
N ASP A 65 -2.40 4.53 -19.98
CA ASP A 65 -3.31 4.74 -21.10
C ASP A 65 -3.40 3.46 -21.93
N THR A 66 -4.63 2.98 -22.14
CA THR A 66 -4.93 1.78 -22.94
C THR A 66 -6.03 2.07 -23.94
N ILE A 67 -6.30 1.13 -24.84
CA ILE A 67 -7.46 1.17 -25.73
C ILE A 67 -8.45 0.10 -25.28
N SER A 68 -9.72 0.48 -25.15
CA SER A 68 -10.80 -0.46 -24.89
C SER A 68 -10.87 -1.49 -26.02
N PRO A 69 -10.78 -2.80 -25.74
CA PRO A 69 -10.93 -3.82 -26.78
C PRO A 69 -12.36 -3.89 -27.33
N PHE A 70 -13.34 -3.30 -26.63
CA PHE A 70 -14.75 -3.33 -27.00
C PHE A 70 -15.18 -2.11 -27.82
N SER A 71 -14.74 -0.91 -27.41
CA SER A 71 -15.16 0.35 -28.05
C SER A 71 -14.08 0.96 -28.96
N GLY A 72 -12.83 0.51 -28.87
CA GLY A 72 -11.70 1.14 -29.55
C GLY A 72 -11.36 2.54 -29.03
N THR A 73 -12.00 3.00 -27.95
CA THR A 73 -11.75 4.32 -27.36
C THR A 73 -10.60 4.26 -26.37
N PRO A 74 -9.82 5.35 -26.21
CA PRO A 74 -8.84 5.48 -25.14
C PRO A 74 -9.49 5.35 -23.76
N ILE A 75 -8.82 4.61 -22.87
CA ILE A 75 -9.13 4.50 -21.44
C ILE A 75 -7.86 4.80 -20.66
N ARG A 76 -7.96 5.72 -19.70
CA ARG A 76 -6.92 5.96 -18.72
C ARG A 76 -7.25 5.22 -17.43
N HIS A 77 -6.30 4.42 -16.97
CA HIS A 77 -6.31 3.77 -15.66
C HIS A 77 -5.48 4.61 -14.70
N ILE A 78 -5.97 4.85 -13.50
CA ILE A 78 -5.24 5.59 -12.45
C ILE A 78 -5.25 4.74 -11.20
N GLU A 79 -4.08 4.58 -10.63
CA GLU A 79 -3.89 3.89 -9.35
C GLU A 79 -3.27 4.89 -8.40
N GLN A 80 -3.96 5.18 -7.28
CA GLN A 80 -3.47 6.06 -6.25
C GLN A 80 -3.75 5.42 -4.88
N TYR A 81 -2.70 5.29 -4.08
CA TYR A 81 -2.78 4.76 -2.72
C TYR A 81 -2.19 5.79 -1.77
N GLU A 82 -2.85 6.02 -0.64
CA GLU A 82 -2.39 6.96 0.36
C GLU A 82 -2.17 6.27 1.70
N PHE A 83 -1.04 6.58 2.32
CA PHE A 83 -0.67 6.08 3.64
C PHE A 83 -0.11 7.24 4.45
N PRO A 84 -0.29 7.27 5.77
CA PRO A 84 0.55 8.11 6.62
C PRO A 84 2.02 7.84 6.29
N ILE A 85 2.88 8.85 6.27
CA ILE A 85 4.30 8.70 5.94
C ILE A 85 5.00 7.77 6.96
N GLN A 86 4.57 7.80 8.22
CA GLN A 86 4.97 6.88 9.28
C GLN A 86 4.62 5.41 8.95
N GLY A 87 3.66 5.19 8.05
CA GLY A 87 3.28 3.91 7.50
C GLY A 87 4.45 3.17 6.83
N ALA A 88 5.43 3.90 6.29
CA ALA A 88 6.65 3.30 5.75
C ALA A 88 7.46 2.58 6.83
N ARG A 89 7.75 3.25 7.96
CA ARG A 89 8.43 2.64 9.12
C ARG A 89 7.60 1.50 9.69
N TRP A 90 6.29 1.73 9.86
CA TRP A 90 5.37 0.72 10.38
C TRP A 90 5.39 -0.56 9.53
N PHE A 91 5.40 -0.43 8.19
CA PHE A 91 5.47 -1.57 7.28
C PHE A 91 6.78 -2.35 7.45
N VAL A 92 7.93 -1.65 7.44
CA VAL A 92 9.27 -2.25 7.60
C VAL A 92 9.37 -3.02 8.92
N ASP A 93 8.83 -2.45 10.00
CA ASP A 93 8.86 -3.09 11.31
C ASP A 93 7.93 -4.28 11.45
N ASN A 94 6.83 -4.31 10.69
CA ASN A 94 5.82 -5.35 10.84
C ASN A 94 5.94 -6.47 9.81
N ILE A 95 6.48 -6.22 8.62
CA ILE A 95 6.67 -7.26 7.60
C ILE A 95 7.59 -8.37 8.10
N LYS A 96 8.58 -8.04 8.94
CA LYS A 96 9.52 -9.01 9.52
C LYS A 96 8.84 -10.10 10.36
N ARG A 97 7.67 -9.81 10.93
CA ARG A 97 6.88 -10.73 11.77
C ARG A 97 6.34 -11.94 11.01
N PHE A 98 6.22 -11.83 9.69
CA PHE A 98 5.77 -12.91 8.81
C PHE A 98 6.85 -13.98 8.58
N PHE A 99 8.11 -13.70 8.94
CA PHE A 99 9.23 -14.64 8.80
C PHE A 99 9.65 -15.29 10.12
N LEU A 100 9.07 -14.86 11.24
CA LEU A 100 9.31 -15.44 12.56
C LEU A 100 8.55 -16.77 12.70
N LYS A 101 9.09 -17.70 13.47
CA LYS A 101 8.41 -18.96 13.74
C LYS A 101 7.23 -18.72 14.70
N PRO A 102 6.10 -19.43 14.54
CA PRO A 102 5.02 -19.34 15.50
C PRO A 102 5.49 -19.64 16.92
N GLY A 103 5.19 -18.74 17.85
CA GLY A 103 5.62 -18.82 19.26
C GLY A 103 6.87 -17.99 19.60
N GLU A 104 7.59 -17.47 18.61
CA GLU A 104 8.66 -16.49 18.85
C GLU A 104 8.07 -15.12 19.25
N PRO A 105 8.75 -14.33 20.10
CA PRO A 105 8.29 -12.99 20.46
C PRO A 105 8.08 -12.12 19.21
N GLY A 106 6.87 -11.57 19.07
CA GLY A 106 6.48 -10.72 17.93
C GLY A 106 6.01 -11.47 16.68
N ALA A 107 6.12 -12.80 16.64
CA ALA A 107 5.64 -13.61 15.53
C ALA A 107 4.11 -13.51 15.36
N LEU A 108 3.64 -13.71 14.13
CA LEU A 108 2.21 -13.91 13.90
C LEU A 108 1.77 -15.27 14.46
N PRO A 109 0.52 -15.39 14.98
CA PRO A 109 -0.05 -16.67 15.33
C PRO A 109 -0.05 -17.64 14.13
N ALA A 110 0.13 -18.95 14.38
CA ALA A 110 0.31 -19.99 13.36
C ALA A 110 -0.79 -20.11 12.28
N HIS A 111 -1.90 -19.40 12.42
CA HIS A 111 -3.07 -19.42 11.53
C HIS A 111 -3.42 -18.03 10.98
N LYS A 112 -2.58 -17.01 11.20
CA LYS A 112 -2.80 -15.66 10.71
C LYS A 112 -1.88 -15.36 9.53
N PHE A 113 -2.51 -15.02 8.42
CA PHE A 113 -1.84 -14.56 7.18
C PHE A 113 -1.96 -13.05 7.00
N SER A 114 -2.46 -12.35 8.01
CA SER A 114 -2.60 -10.92 7.99
C SER A 114 -2.38 -10.31 9.38
N LEU A 115 -1.97 -9.06 9.36
CA LEU A 115 -1.81 -8.19 10.50
C LEU A 115 -2.59 -6.90 10.22
N ALA A 116 -3.23 -6.33 11.24
CA ALA A 116 -3.78 -4.99 11.17
C ALA A 116 -3.64 -4.29 12.51
N GLU A 117 -3.02 -3.12 12.52
CA GLU A 117 -2.73 -2.32 13.71
C GLU A 117 -2.85 -0.82 13.35
N TYR A 118 -2.99 0.03 14.36
CA TYR A 118 -3.04 1.48 14.13
C TYR A 118 -1.64 2.05 13.92
N CYS A 119 -1.52 2.97 12.97
CA CYS A 119 -0.36 3.83 12.75
C CYS A 119 -0.87 5.27 12.78
N GLY A 120 -0.69 5.94 13.92
CA GLY A 120 -1.39 7.20 14.19
C GLY A 120 -2.89 6.96 14.38
N ASP A 121 -3.71 7.72 13.66
CA ASP A 121 -5.17 7.63 13.61
C ASP A 121 -5.68 6.67 12.51
N GLU A 122 -4.84 6.29 11.55
CA GLU A 122 -5.19 5.37 10.47
C GLU A 122 -4.87 3.91 10.80
N LYS A 123 -5.72 2.99 10.35
CA LYS A 123 -5.54 1.55 10.56
C LYS A 123 -4.87 0.94 9.33
N LEU A 124 -3.64 0.46 9.52
CA LEU A 124 -2.87 -0.18 8.46
C LEU A 124 -2.91 -1.69 8.59
N GLY A 125 -2.65 -2.39 7.48
CA GLY A 125 -2.58 -3.84 7.46
C GLY A 125 -1.54 -4.38 6.50
N ILE A 126 -1.03 -5.58 6.81
CA ILE A 126 -0.21 -6.37 5.89
C ILE A 126 -0.94 -7.70 5.70
N SER A 127 -1.09 -8.18 4.47
CA SER A 127 -1.55 -9.55 4.23
C SER A 127 -0.59 -10.29 3.33
N ARG A 128 -0.37 -11.56 3.61
CA ARG A 128 0.29 -12.50 2.71
C ARG A 128 -0.68 -12.83 1.58
N LEU A 129 -0.23 -12.69 0.35
CA LEU A 129 -0.96 -13.07 -0.86
C LEU A 129 -0.43 -14.40 -1.37
N VAL A 130 -1.33 -15.36 -1.55
CA VAL A 130 -1.03 -16.61 -2.27
C VAL A 130 -0.88 -16.35 -3.76
N ASP A 131 -1.69 -15.42 -4.28
CA ASP A 131 -1.66 -14.97 -5.66
C ASP A 131 -1.62 -13.44 -5.71
N CYS A 132 -0.45 -12.92 -6.01
CA CYS A 132 -0.13 -11.54 -6.33
C CYS A 132 0.12 -11.49 -7.85
N TYR A 133 -0.68 -10.72 -8.57
CA TYR A 133 -0.60 -10.55 -10.03
C TYR A 133 -0.81 -11.82 -10.87
N ALA A 134 -1.70 -12.70 -10.42
CA ALA A 134 -2.17 -13.86 -11.17
C ALA A 134 -1.08 -14.90 -11.52
N ARG A 135 -0.13 -15.17 -10.60
CA ARG A 135 0.82 -16.32 -10.63
C ARG A 135 1.89 -16.34 -9.54
N THR A 136 2.17 -15.24 -8.85
CA THR A 136 3.31 -15.17 -7.90
C THR A 136 2.85 -14.86 -6.50
N PRO A 137 3.39 -15.47 -5.44
CA PRO A 137 3.05 -15.06 -4.10
C PRO A 137 3.61 -13.66 -3.79
N GLY A 138 3.01 -12.97 -2.82
CA GLY A 138 3.41 -11.62 -2.45
C GLY A 138 2.85 -11.13 -1.13
N TYR A 139 2.89 -9.83 -0.91
CA TYR A 139 2.30 -9.16 0.23
C TYR A 139 1.49 -7.96 -0.27
N CYS A 140 0.53 -7.52 0.52
CA CYS A 140 -0.12 -6.24 0.30
C CYS A 140 -0.07 -5.37 1.54
N LEU A 141 0.26 -4.10 1.33
CA LEU A 141 0.13 -3.05 2.33
C LEU A 141 -1.26 -2.43 2.15
N LYS A 142 -2.04 -2.42 3.22
CA LYS A 142 -3.43 -1.96 3.22
C LYS A 142 -3.57 -0.71 4.07
N ASN A 143 -4.33 0.24 3.57
CA ASN A 143 -4.89 1.29 4.40
C ASN A 143 -6.37 0.96 4.62
N GLN A 144 -6.73 0.48 5.81
CA GLN A 144 -8.10 0.06 6.13
C GLN A 144 -9.00 1.25 6.54
N SER A 145 -8.40 2.41 6.75
CA SER A 145 -9.12 3.66 7.04
C SER A 145 -9.54 4.39 5.77
N ARG A 146 -8.87 4.15 4.63
CA ARG A 146 -9.15 4.75 3.31
C ARG A 146 -9.79 3.74 2.35
N CYS A 147 -11.04 3.99 1.96
CA CYS A 147 -11.83 3.09 1.10
C CYS A 147 -12.65 3.92 0.10
N GLU A 148 -13.33 3.26 -0.83
CA GLU A 148 -14.22 3.91 -1.82
C GLU A 148 -13.49 4.77 -2.87
N HIS A 149 -12.20 4.45 -3.14
CA HIS A 149 -11.52 4.96 -4.33
C HIS A 149 -12.29 4.52 -5.60
N PRO A 150 -12.29 5.28 -6.71
CA PRO A 150 -13.32 5.24 -7.76
C PRO A 150 -13.58 3.87 -8.43
N ASP A 151 -12.66 2.91 -8.26
CA ASP A 151 -12.74 1.55 -8.81
C ASP A 151 -12.58 0.44 -7.73
N GLN A 152 -12.68 0.77 -6.44
CA GLN A 152 -12.48 -0.18 -5.33
C GLN A 152 -13.60 -0.05 -4.28
N ASP A 153 -14.54 -1.00 -4.29
CA ASP A 153 -15.47 -1.29 -3.17
C ASP A 153 -14.72 -1.67 -1.86
N LEU A 154 -13.39 -1.79 -1.95
CA LEU A 154 -12.49 -2.23 -0.90
C LEU A 154 -11.55 -1.09 -0.49
N CYS A 155 -11.00 -1.22 0.71
CA CYS A 155 -9.99 -0.29 1.19
C CYS A 155 -8.68 -0.45 0.42
N GLN A 156 -7.90 0.63 0.35
CA GLN A 156 -6.69 0.70 -0.47
C GLN A 156 -5.72 -0.44 -0.17
N CYS A 157 -5.24 -1.10 -1.23
CA CYS A 157 -4.29 -2.20 -1.16
C CYS A 157 -3.19 -2.02 -2.20
N PHE A 158 -1.96 -1.79 -1.74
CA PHE A 158 -0.78 -1.78 -2.58
C PHE A 158 -0.11 -3.15 -2.53
N ASP A 159 -0.24 -3.90 -3.63
CA ASP A 159 0.27 -5.25 -3.77
C ASP A 159 1.76 -5.24 -4.17
N MET A 160 2.51 -6.24 -3.72
CA MET A 160 3.95 -6.40 -4.01
C MET A 160 4.24 -7.89 -4.13
N SER A 161 4.84 -8.34 -5.23
CA SER A 161 5.31 -9.73 -5.33
C SER A 161 6.50 -9.97 -4.39
N ASP A 162 6.78 -11.22 -4.03
CA ASP A 162 7.96 -11.54 -3.23
C ASP A 162 9.25 -11.05 -3.90
N GLU A 163 9.36 -11.24 -5.22
CA GLU A 163 10.52 -10.78 -6.00
C GLU A 163 10.67 -9.25 -5.92
N ALA A 164 9.59 -8.50 -6.17
CA ALA A 164 9.64 -7.04 -6.14
C ALA A 164 9.90 -6.49 -4.73
N LEU A 165 9.42 -7.18 -3.69
CA LEU A 165 9.60 -6.77 -2.31
C LEU A 165 11.05 -7.01 -1.82
N PHE A 166 11.62 -8.18 -2.08
CA PHE A 166 12.90 -8.61 -1.47
C PHE A 166 14.13 -8.49 -2.36
N LYS A 167 14.00 -8.22 -3.66
CA LYS A 167 15.18 -7.97 -4.52
C LYS A 167 16.00 -6.80 -3.98
N GLU A 168 17.29 -6.77 -4.33
CA GLU A 168 18.15 -5.61 -4.04
C GLU A 168 17.54 -4.34 -4.67
N GLY A 169 17.41 -3.28 -3.86
CA GLY A 169 16.71 -2.05 -4.28
C GLY A 169 15.19 -2.22 -4.48
N GLY A 170 14.59 -3.32 -4.00
CA GLY A 170 13.14 -3.57 -4.05
C GLY A 170 12.34 -2.75 -3.04
N TYR A 171 11.03 -3.04 -2.94
CA TYR A 171 10.14 -2.24 -2.10
C TYR A 171 10.53 -2.22 -0.62
N LEU A 172 11.10 -3.30 -0.07
CA LEU A 172 11.51 -3.30 1.33
C LEU A 172 12.64 -2.29 1.57
N ALA A 173 13.63 -2.24 0.67
CA ALA A 173 14.70 -1.26 0.72
C ALA A 173 14.16 0.17 0.51
N LEU A 174 13.21 0.34 -0.41
CA LEU A 174 12.56 1.63 -0.65
C LEU A 174 11.80 2.14 0.58
N PHE A 175 10.91 1.34 1.17
CA PHE A 175 10.17 1.76 2.36
C PHE A 175 11.10 2.04 3.54
N THR A 176 12.24 1.32 3.63
CA THR A 176 13.28 1.61 4.62
C THR A 176 13.92 2.97 4.37
N ASP A 177 14.32 3.29 3.14
CA ASP A 177 14.87 4.60 2.77
C ASP A 177 13.87 5.73 3.06
N ILE A 178 12.60 5.58 2.64
CA ILE A 178 11.55 6.58 2.89
C ILE A 178 11.39 6.84 4.39
N ALA A 179 11.30 5.77 5.19
CA ALA A 179 11.16 5.86 6.64
C ALA A 179 12.34 6.61 7.27
N GLU A 180 13.57 6.25 6.90
CA GLU A 180 14.77 6.88 7.45
C GLU A 180 14.93 8.33 7.02
N ARG A 181 14.60 8.66 5.76
CA ARG A 181 14.60 10.05 5.26
C ARG A 181 13.59 10.91 6.02
N TYR A 182 12.40 10.37 6.29
CA TYR A 182 11.39 11.05 7.09
C TYR A 182 11.88 11.28 8.54
N GLU A 183 12.44 10.24 9.17
CA GLU A 183 12.97 10.33 10.54
C GLU A 183 14.14 11.33 10.68
N ARG A 184 14.89 11.55 9.61
CA ARG A 184 15.96 12.57 9.55
C ARG A 184 15.46 13.99 9.23
N GLY A 185 14.17 14.19 8.95
CA GLY A 185 13.61 15.48 8.54
C GLY A 185 13.92 15.86 7.08
N GLU A 186 14.30 14.88 6.24
CA GLU A 186 14.59 15.12 4.83
C GLU A 186 13.33 15.15 3.96
N LEU A 187 12.22 14.64 4.50
CA LEU A 187 10.88 14.68 3.91
C LEU A 187 9.99 15.63 4.73
N GLU A 188 10.28 16.93 4.66
CA GLU A 188 9.50 17.99 5.29
C GLU A 188 8.91 18.91 4.22
N GLU A 189 7.72 19.47 4.46
CA GLU A 189 7.25 20.63 3.71
C GLU A 189 8.07 21.85 4.15
N LYS A 190 8.79 22.46 3.20
CA LYS A 190 9.54 23.69 3.53
C LYS A 190 8.49 24.81 3.58
N PRO A 191 8.51 25.67 4.60
CA PRO A 191 7.59 26.79 4.70
C PRO A 191 7.70 27.77 3.52
#